data_AF-A0A968BUI9-F1
#
_entry.id   AF-A0A968BUI9-F1
#
_cell.length_a   1.000
_cell.length_b   1.000
_cell.length_c   1.000
_cell.angle_alpha   90.00
_cell.angle_beta   90.00
_cell.angle_gamma   90.00
#
_symmetry.space_group_name_H-M   'P 1'
#
loop_
_entity.id
_entity.type
_entity.pdbx_description
1 polymer ?
#
loop_
_entity_poly.entity_id
_entity_poly.type
_entity_poly.pdbx_seq_one_letter_code
_entity_poly.pdbx_strand_id
1 'polypeptide(L)'
;MQIRRWQLHLVVLAAYVLFALVLTWPVAGQLDAQVPGNGADDPPLTWNLWWVQDALLRQGANPFDSDYLFYPLGINLAFYTLTVLNGLLSIPLQAIGGLVPASNLVLLSSFILSGYGAFLLSAYVLSKGRGRVRGSPTRKLGSLLPSFGAGLLYA
;
A
#
# COMPACT_ATOMS: atom_id res chain seq x y z
N MET A 1 28.39 6.89 17.76
CA MET A 1 27.25 5.94 17.66
C MET A 1 27.17 5.41 16.23
N GLN A 2 27.54 4.14 15.99
CA GLN A 2 27.36 3.50 14.69
C GLN A 2 25.89 3.10 14.55
N ILE A 3 25.10 3.91 13.85
CA ILE A 3 23.72 3.56 13.52
C ILE A 3 23.76 2.33 12.59
N ARG A 4 23.22 1.21 13.07
CA ARG A 4 23.14 -0.04 12.31
C ARG A 4 22.16 0.16 11.15
N ARG A 5 22.45 -0.38 9.96
CA ARG A 5 21.66 -0.15 8.72
C ARG A 5 20.16 -0.39 8.88
N TRP A 6 19.78 -1.37 9.71
CA TRP A 6 18.38 -1.68 10.02
C TRP A 6 17.69 -0.60 10.85
N GLN A 7 18.40 0.12 11.73
CA GLN A 7 17.84 1.25 12.47
C GLN A 7 17.49 2.41 11.52
N LEU A 8 18.30 2.66 10.48
CA LEU A 8 17.99 3.65 9.44
C LEU A 8 16.70 3.28 8.68
N HIS A 9 16.54 2.01 8.28
CA HIS A 9 15.32 1.58 7.61
C HIS A 9 14.09 1.70 8.50
N LEU A 10 14.21 1.37 9.80
CA LEU A 10 13.11 1.53 10.75
C LEU A 10 12.72 3.00 10.94
N VAL A 11 13.69 3.92 11.05
CA VAL A 11 13.42 5.35 11.17
C VAL A 11 12.74 5.90 9.91
N VAL A 12 13.23 5.50 8.73
CA VAL A 12 12.64 5.92 7.45
C VAL A 12 11.22 5.37 7.28
N LEU A 13 10.99 4.11 7.64
CA LEU A 13 9.67 3.50 7.58
C LEU A 13 8.71 4.15 8.57
N ALA A 14 9.14 4.42 9.81
CA ALA A 14 8.35 5.16 10.79
C ALA A 14 8.01 6.58 10.32
N ALA A 15 8.95 7.26 9.65
CA ALA A 15 8.70 8.58 9.07
C ALA A 15 7.64 8.52 7.95
N TYR A 16 7.69 7.51 7.07
CA TYR A 16 6.65 7.31 6.05
C TYR A 16 5.30 6.91 6.64
N VAL A 17 5.28 6.12 7.71
CA VAL A 17 4.04 5.83 8.47
C VAL A 17 3.42 7.12 8.98
N LEU A 18 4.21 7.97 9.67
CA LEU A 18 3.73 9.25 10.17
C LEU A 18 3.24 10.16 9.05
N PHE A 19 3.97 10.22 7.93
CA PHE A 19 3.58 11.03 6.78
C PHE A 19 2.26 10.54 6.16
N ALA A 20 2.12 9.22 5.97
CA ALA A 20 0.88 8.62 5.47
C ALA A 20 -0.30 8.91 6.41
N LEU A 21 -0.11 8.82 7.74
CA LEU A 21 -1.14 9.14 8.73
C LEU A 21 -1.55 10.63 8.69
N VAL A 22 -0.60 11.54 8.47
CA VAL A 22 -0.88 12.98 8.33
C VAL A 22 -1.66 13.26 7.03
N LEU A 23 -1.25 12.66 5.91
CA LEU A 23 -1.94 12.83 4.62
C LEU A 23 -3.34 12.24 4.61
N THR A 24 -3.55 11.14 5.32
CA THR A 24 -4.84 10.45 5.41
C THR A 24 -5.68 10.92 6.60
N TRP A 25 -5.27 11.97 7.31
CA TRP A 25 -6.09 12.57 8.37
C TRP A 25 -7.30 13.29 7.76
N PRO A 26 -8.53 13.15 8.31
CA PRO A 26 -8.91 12.48 9.56
C PRO A 26 -9.28 11.00 9.45
N VAL A 27 -9.24 10.42 8.25
CA VAL A 27 -9.66 9.03 8.00
C VAL A 27 -8.82 8.00 8.77
N ALA A 28 -7.53 8.28 8.98
CA ALA A 28 -6.66 7.48 9.84
C ALA A 28 -7.15 7.40 11.31
N GLY A 29 -7.97 8.34 11.77
CA GLY A 29 -8.60 8.32 13.09
C GLY A 29 -9.97 7.63 13.13
N GLN A 30 -10.52 7.23 11.98
CA GLN A 30 -11.84 6.61 11.82
C GLN A 30 -11.76 5.34 10.95
N LEU A 31 -10.74 4.51 11.21
CA LEU A 31 -10.43 3.32 10.40
C LEU A 31 -11.56 2.28 10.39
N ASP A 32 -12.44 2.31 11.37
CA ASP A 32 -13.58 1.41 11.55
C ASP A 32 -14.90 1.99 11.04
N ALA A 33 -15.03 3.32 11.00
CA ALA A 33 -16.30 3.99 10.73
C ALA A 33 -16.50 4.36 9.26
N GLN A 34 -15.45 4.71 8.53
CA GLN A 34 -15.57 5.24 7.16
C GLN A 34 -14.46 4.74 6.25
N VAL A 35 -14.81 4.50 4.98
CA VAL A 35 -13.84 4.31 3.90
C VAL A 35 -13.55 5.69 3.29
N PRO A 36 -12.28 6.05 3.03
CA PRO A 36 -11.92 7.30 2.37
C PRO A 36 -12.49 7.35 0.95
N GLY A 37 -13.36 8.32 0.70
CA GLY A 37 -13.98 8.53 -0.60
C GLY A 37 -15.17 9.47 -0.54
N ASN A 38 -15.79 9.71 -1.69
CA ASN A 38 -16.99 10.53 -1.84
C ASN A 38 -18.25 9.70 -2.16
N GLY A 39 -18.17 8.37 -2.01
CA GLY A 39 -19.20 7.40 -2.34
C GLY A 39 -19.15 6.87 -3.77
N ALA A 40 -18.28 7.39 -4.64
CA ALA A 40 -18.21 6.95 -6.04
C ALA A 40 -17.32 5.72 -6.22
N ASP A 41 -16.05 5.81 -5.82
CA ASP A 41 -15.05 4.77 -6.04
C ASP A 41 -14.79 3.91 -4.79
N ASP A 42 -15.12 4.40 -3.60
CA ASP A 42 -14.92 3.67 -2.35
C ASP A 42 -15.79 2.41 -2.22
N PRO A 43 -17.09 2.39 -2.59
CA PRO A 43 -17.87 1.17 -2.47
C PRO A 43 -17.42 0.06 -3.43
N PRO A 44 -17.16 0.31 -4.73
CA PRO A 44 -16.68 -0.74 -5.63
C PRO A 44 -15.29 -1.28 -5.25
N LEU A 45 -14.37 -0.41 -4.81
CA LEU A 45 -13.04 -0.86 -4.37
C LEU A 45 -13.11 -1.70 -3.09
N THR A 46 -13.99 -1.35 -2.17
CA THR A 46 -14.22 -2.13 -0.94
C THR A 46 -14.93 -3.43 -1.24
N TRP A 47 -15.89 -3.42 -2.17
CA TRP A 47 -16.58 -4.63 -2.65
C TRP A 47 -15.60 -5.62 -3.27
N ASN A 48 -14.59 -5.17 -4.03
CA ASN A 48 -13.55 -6.04 -4.58
C ASN A 48 -12.85 -6.88 -3.51
N LEU A 49 -12.51 -6.28 -2.38
CA LEU A 49 -11.82 -6.97 -1.29
C LEU A 49 -12.71 -8.08 -0.71
N TRP A 50 -13.98 -7.76 -0.47
CA TRP A 50 -14.96 -8.73 -0.01
C TRP A 50 -15.19 -9.85 -1.03
N TRP A 51 -15.39 -9.50 -2.30
CA TRP A 51 -15.69 -10.45 -3.37
C TRP A 51 -14.57 -11.47 -3.55
N VAL A 52 -13.31 -11.03 -3.56
CA VAL A 52 -12.16 -11.94 -3.69
C VAL A 52 -12.12 -12.93 -2.53
N GLN A 53 -12.38 -12.48 -1.30
CA GLN A 53 -12.47 -13.40 -0.16
C GLN A 53 -13.66 -14.37 -0.31
N ASP A 54 -14.83 -13.87 -0.69
CA ASP A 54 -16.05 -14.66 -0.80
C ASP A 54 -15.95 -15.73 -1.90
N ALA A 55 -15.50 -15.32 -3.09
CA ALA A 55 -15.26 -16.21 -4.23
C ALA A 55 -14.28 -17.32 -3.87
N LEU A 56 -13.14 -17.00 -3.24
CA LEU A 56 -12.10 -17.99 -2.94
C LEU A 56 -12.44 -18.88 -1.74
N LEU A 57 -12.94 -18.31 -0.65
CA LEU A 57 -13.07 -19.03 0.62
C LEU A 57 -14.47 -19.57 0.87
N ARG A 58 -15.52 -18.91 0.38
CA ARG A 58 -16.91 -19.35 0.60
C ARG A 58 -17.45 -20.14 -0.57
N GLN A 59 -17.24 -19.66 -1.80
CA GLN A 59 -17.80 -20.28 -3.00
C GLN A 59 -16.86 -21.29 -3.66
N GLY A 60 -15.54 -21.14 -3.47
CA GLY A 60 -14.54 -21.92 -4.21
C GLY A 60 -14.59 -21.65 -5.72
N ALA A 61 -15.03 -20.45 -6.10
CA ALA A 61 -15.25 -20.02 -7.47
C ALA A 61 -14.10 -19.15 -7.99
N ASN A 62 -14.07 -18.95 -9.31
CA ASN A 62 -13.14 -18.04 -9.95
C ASN A 62 -13.46 -16.58 -9.56
N PRO A 63 -12.53 -15.81 -8.96
CA PRO A 63 -12.77 -14.41 -8.61
C PRO A 63 -13.07 -13.51 -9.82
N PHE A 64 -12.74 -13.96 -11.03
CA PHE A 64 -13.01 -13.21 -12.25
C PHE A 64 -14.42 -13.39 -12.80
N ASP A 65 -15.24 -14.29 -12.27
CA ASP A 65 -16.61 -14.50 -12.76
C ASP A 65 -17.59 -14.25 -11.61
N SER A 66 -18.45 -13.24 -11.73
CA SER A 66 -19.38 -12.85 -10.67
C SER A 66 -20.82 -12.67 -11.16
N ASP A 67 -21.75 -13.34 -10.49
CA ASP A 67 -23.19 -13.25 -10.73
C ASP A 67 -23.88 -12.17 -9.88
N TYR A 68 -23.15 -11.54 -8.96
CA TYR A 68 -23.66 -10.48 -8.08
C TYR A 68 -23.87 -9.16 -8.83
N LEU A 69 -23.18 -8.97 -9.94
CA LEU A 69 -23.28 -7.80 -10.80
C LEU A 69 -24.00 -8.22 -12.09
N PHE A 70 -24.92 -7.37 -12.56
CA PHE A 70 -25.71 -7.61 -13.77
C PHE A 70 -26.53 -8.91 -13.76
N TYR A 71 -27.04 -9.33 -12.60
CA TYR A 71 -27.95 -10.48 -12.51
C TYR A 71 -29.16 -10.30 -13.46
N PRO A 72 -29.57 -11.32 -14.23
CA PRO A 72 -29.09 -12.72 -14.25
C PRO A 72 -27.96 -13.02 -15.25
N LEU A 73 -27.40 -12.02 -15.92
CA LEU A 73 -26.36 -12.20 -16.95
C LEU A 73 -24.97 -12.47 -16.33
N GLY A 74 -24.71 -11.91 -15.15
CA GLY A 74 -23.38 -11.93 -14.56
C GLY A 74 -22.39 -11.03 -15.31
N ILE A 75 -21.15 -10.96 -14.83
CA ILE A 75 -20.07 -10.24 -15.50
C ILE A 75 -18.73 -10.92 -15.27
N ASN A 76 -17.88 -10.88 -16.31
CA ASN A 76 -16.48 -11.22 -16.17
C ASN A 76 -15.69 -10.00 -15.68
N LEU A 77 -15.15 -10.10 -14.47
CA LEU A 77 -14.37 -9.10 -13.77
C LEU A 77 -12.91 -9.01 -14.24
N ALA A 78 -12.45 -9.81 -15.21
CA ALA A 78 -11.10 -9.66 -15.75
C ALA A 78 -10.91 -8.33 -16.50
N PHE A 79 -11.99 -7.77 -17.06
CA PHE A 79 -12.01 -6.43 -17.67
C PHE A 79 -12.49 -5.34 -16.71
N TYR A 80 -12.82 -5.71 -15.49
CA TYR A 80 -13.14 -4.80 -14.41
C TYR A 80 -11.86 -4.42 -13.64
N THR A 81 -11.87 -3.32 -12.89
CA THR A 81 -10.76 -2.88 -12.05
C THR A 81 -10.60 -3.73 -10.78
N LEU A 82 -10.62 -5.05 -10.94
CA LEU A 82 -10.53 -6.01 -9.84
C LEU A 82 -9.12 -6.05 -9.26
N THR A 83 -9.00 -5.64 -8.00
CA THR A 83 -7.73 -5.60 -7.28
C THR A 83 -7.45 -6.93 -6.57
N VAL A 84 -7.26 -8.02 -7.32
CA VAL A 84 -7.12 -9.39 -6.77
C VAL A 84 -6.03 -9.50 -5.71
N LEU A 85 -4.85 -8.90 -5.96
CA LEU A 85 -3.75 -8.91 -5.00
C LEU A 85 -4.15 -8.22 -3.67
N ASN A 86 -4.82 -7.08 -3.75
CA ASN A 86 -5.32 -6.38 -2.57
C ASN A 86 -6.37 -7.22 -1.83
N GLY A 87 -7.28 -7.86 -2.58
CA GLY A 87 -8.27 -8.79 -2.05
C GLY A 87 -7.60 -9.91 -1.25
N LEU A 88 -6.61 -10.59 -1.85
CA LEU A 88 -5.84 -11.66 -1.19
C LEU A 88 -5.12 -11.18 0.08
N LEU A 89 -4.43 -10.05 0.01
CA LEU A 89 -3.73 -9.47 1.17
C LEU A 89 -4.71 -9.01 2.26
N SER A 90 -5.94 -8.65 1.89
CA SER A 90 -6.96 -8.21 2.82
C SER A 90 -7.63 -9.36 3.57
N ILE A 91 -7.60 -10.61 3.07
CA ILE A 91 -8.25 -11.78 3.71
C ILE A 91 -7.93 -11.89 5.23
N PRO A 92 -6.66 -11.93 5.67
CA PRO A 92 -6.37 -12.01 7.10
C PRO A 92 -6.81 -10.76 7.87
N LEU A 93 -6.77 -9.58 7.23
CA LEU A 93 -7.20 -8.33 7.85
C LEU A 93 -8.73 -8.30 8.04
N GLN A 94 -9.47 -8.77 7.04
CA GLN A 94 -10.93 -8.91 7.08
C GLN A 94 -11.37 -9.90 8.17
N ALA A 95 -10.61 -10.97 8.39
CA ALA A 95 -10.90 -11.93 9.46
C ALA A 95 -10.75 -11.35 10.87
N ILE A 96 -9.86 -10.35 11.06
CA ILE A 96 -9.57 -9.75 12.37
C ILE A 96 -10.45 -8.52 12.64
N GLY A 97 -10.56 -7.62 11.66
CA GLY A 97 -11.18 -6.31 11.83
C GLY A 97 -12.39 -6.05 10.94
N GLY A 98 -12.76 -6.98 10.06
CA GLY A 98 -13.81 -6.78 9.07
C GLY A 98 -13.36 -5.97 7.85
N LEU A 99 -14.31 -5.71 6.96
CA LEU A 99 -14.04 -5.19 5.62
C LEU A 99 -13.52 -3.74 5.60
N VAL A 100 -14.12 -2.87 6.42
CA VAL A 100 -13.78 -1.43 6.43
C VAL A 100 -12.36 -1.20 6.96
N PRO A 101 -11.95 -1.74 8.13
CA PRO A 101 -10.56 -1.64 8.58
C PRO A 101 -9.57 -2.30 7.61
N ALA A 102 -9.93 -3.42 6.99
CA ALA A 102 -9.07 -4.07 6.01
C ALA A 102 -8.81 -3.19 4.79
N SER A 103 -9.85 -2.54 4.25
CA SER A 103 -9.73 -1.60 3.13
C SER A 103 -8.81 -0.43 3.48
N ASN A 104 -9.02 0.18 4.66
CA ASN A 104 -8.23 1.30 5.13
C ASN A 104 -6.76 0.94 5.38
N LEU A 105 -6.49 -0.24 5.95
CA LEU A 105 -5.13 -0.73 6.17
C LEU A 105 -4.40 -1.04 4.86
N VAL A 106 -5.08 -1.62 3.87
CA VAL A 106 -4.51 -1.87 2.54
C VAL A 106 -4.16 -0.55 1.85
N LEU A 107 -5.03 0.46 1.96
CA LEU A 107 -4.76 1.79 1.43
C LEU A 107 -3.54 2.44 2.11
N LEU A 108 -3.50 2.48 3.44
CA LEU A 108 -2.37 3.03 4.20
C LEU A 108 -1.07 2.32 3.87
N SER A 109 -1.10 0.99 3.78
CA SER A 109 0.06 0.18 3.42
C SER A 109 0.57 0.53 2.03
N SER A 110 -0.33 0.83 1.09
CA SER A 110 0.05 1.22 -0.28
C SER A 110 0.85 2.52 -0.29
N PHE A 111 0.46 3.54 0.48
CA PHE A 111 1.23 4.79 0.62
C PHE A 111 2.61 4.55 1.25
N ILE A 112 2.65 3.81 2.35
CA ILE A 112 3.90 3.54 3.10
C ILE A 112 4.89 2.74 2.24
N LEU A 113 4.43 1.67 1.59
CA LEU A 113 5.27 0.80 0.76
C LEU A 113 5.73 1.49 -0.52
N SER A 114 4.89 2.36 -1.10
CA SER A 114 5.23 3.17 -2.26
C SER A 114 6.35 4.17 -1.92
N GLY A 115 6.20 4.94 -0.84
CA GLY A 115 7.24 5.88 -0.40
C GLY A 115 8.55 5.18 -0.04
N TYR A 116 8.46 4.05 0.67
CA TYR A 116 9.63 3.24 1.01
C TYR A 116 10.31 2.63 -0.22
N GLY A 117 9.54 2.15 -1.20
CA GLY A 117 10.05 1.62 -2.46
C GLY A 117 10.80 2.69 -3.28
N ALA A 118 10.24 3.89 -3.38
CA ALA A 118 10.89 5.03 -4.04
C ALA A 118 12.18 5.47 -3.30
N PHE A 119 12.18 5.43 -1.97
CA PHE A 119 13.40 5.65 -1.18
C PHE A 119 14.48 4.60 -1.48
N LEU A 120 14.13 3.31 -1.50
CA LEU A 120 15.09 2.24 -1.82
C LEU A 120 15.62 2.35 -3.25
N LEU A 121 14.74 2.63 -4.21
CA LEU A 121 15.11 2.78 -5.61
C LEU A 121 16.06 3.95 -5.82
N SER A 122 15.74 5.12 -5.27
CA SER A 122 16.59 6.31 -5.38
C SER A 122 17.94 6.10 -4.68
N ALA A 123 17.95 5.44 -3.51
CA ALA A 123 19.18 5.12 -2.80
C ALA A 123 20.06 4.16 -3.63
N TYR A 124 19.43 3.17 -4.28
CA TYR A 124 20.13 2.25 -5.18
C TYR A 124 20.71 2.98 -6.40
N VAL A 125 19.93 3.80 -7.10
CA VAL A 125 20.38 4.55 -8.28
C VAL A 125 21.52 5.51 -7.93
N LEU A 126 21.39 6.27 -6.83
CA LEU A 126 22.44 7.18 -6.37
C LEU A 126 23.72 6.45 -5.93
N SER A 127 23.59 5.21 -5.43
CA SER A 127 24.74 4.37 -5.11
C SER A 127 25.45 3.84 -6.36
N LYS A 128 24.68 3.45 -7.39
CA LYS A 128 25.18 2.87 -8.65
C LYS A 128 25.84 3.93 -9.54
N GLY A 129 25.25 5.13 -9.65
CA GLY A 129 25.84 6.25 -10.39
C GLY A 129 27.15 6.79 -9.81
N ARG A 130 27.48 6.44 -8.55
CA ARG A 130 28.72 6.84 -7.86
C ARG A 130 29.82 5.78 -7.89
N GLY A 131 29.64 4.70 -8.65
CA GLY A 131 30.64 3.66 -8.89
C GLY A 131 31.81 4.11 -9.78
N ARG A 132 32.62 5.10 -9.32
CA ARG A 132 34.01 5.25 -9.80
C ARG A 132 34.96 6.04 -8.90
N VAL A 133 34.52 6.65 -7.79
CA VAL A 133 35.47 7.37 -6.90
C VAL A 133 35.27 6.96 -5.45
N ARG A 134 36.29 6.27 -4.91
CA ARG A 134 36.50 5.89 -3.49
C ARG A 134 35.99 7.01 -2.57
N GLY A 135 34.92 6.76 -1.80
CA GLY A 135 34.22 7.81 -1.05
C GLY A 135 33.94 7.45 0.41
N SER A 136 34.42 8.30 1.31
CA SER A 136 34.33 8.29 2.78
C SER A 136 32.90 8.13 3.36
N PRO A 137 32.78 7.70 4.65
CA PRO A 137 31.49 7.52 5.33
C PRO A 137 30.57 8.75 5.37
N THR A 138 31.12 9.96 5.31
CA THR A 138 30.36 11.23 5.28
C THR A 138 29.56 11.44 3.98
N ARG A 139 29.93 10.81 2.87
CA ARG A 139 29.23 10.96 1.57
C ARG A 139 27.96 10.13 1.42
N LYS A 140 27.80 9.05 2.20
CA LYS A 140 26.57 8.24 2.20
C LYS A 140 25.37 9.00 2.77
N LEU A 141 25.61 9.92 3.71
CA LEU A 141 24.58 10.77 4.29
C LEU A 141 23.98 11.75 3.26
N GLY A 142 24.80 12.26 2.33
CA GLY A 142 24.38 13.19 1.28
C GLY A 142 23.49 12.57 0.18
N SER A 143 23.39 11.24 0.07
CA SER A 143 22.41 10.57 -0.80
C SER A 143 21.09 10.26 -0.11
N LEU A 144 21.02 10.28 1.23
CA LEU A 144 19.82 9.91 1.96
C LEU A 144 18.74 11.01 1.89
N LEU A 145 19.15 12.27 1.92
CA LEU A 145 18.24 13.44 1.81
C LEU A 145 17.45 13.46 0.48
N PRO A 146 18.09 13.38 -0.70
CA PRO A 146 17.34 13.34 -1.97
C PRO A 146 16.51 12.06 -2.12
N SER A 147 16.99 10.92 -1.59
CA SER A 147 16.21 9.68 -1.59
C SER A 147 14.95 9.75 -0.75
N PHE A 148 15.04 10.40 0.42
CA PHE A 148 13.89 10.61 1.30
C PHE A 148 12.86 11.54 0.65
N GLY A 149 13.32 12.62 0.00
CA GLY A 149 12.47 13.53 -0.77
C GLY A 149 11.75 12.84 -1.93
N ALA A 150 12.43 11.96 -2.66
CA ALA A 150 11.80 11.17 -3.73
C ALA A 150 10.70 10.24 -3.19
N GLY A 151 10.91 9.62 -2.03
CA GLY A 151 9.89 8.81 -1.40
C GLY A 151 8.72 9.62 -0.82
N LEU A 152 8.96 10.84 -0.34
CA LEU A 152 7.89 11.75 0.09
C LEU A 152 7.02 12.24 -1.05
N LEU A 153 7.57 12.33 -2.27
CA LEU A 153 6.83 12.79 -3.44
C LEU A 153 5.91 11.69 -4.02
N TYR A 154 6.20 10.43 -3.69
CA TYR A 154 5.50 9.26 -4.19
C TYR A 154 4.58 8.59 -3.15
N ALA A 155 4.77 8.92 -1.86
CA ALA A 155 3.83 8.64 -0.79
C ALA A 155 2.77 9.75 -0.71
#